data_AF-A0A1V9G1Z5-F1
#
_entry.id   AF-A0A1V9G1Z5-F1
#
_cell.length_a   1.000
_cell.length_b   1.000
_cell.length_c   1.000
_cell.angle_alpha   90.00
_cell.angle_beta   90.00
_cell.angle_gamma   90.00
#
_symmetry.space_group_name_H-M   'P 1'
#
loop_
_entity.id
_entity.type
_entity.pdbx_description
1 polymer ?
#
loop_
_entity_poly.entity_id
_entity_poly.type
_entity_poly.pdbx_seq_one_letter_code
_entity_poly.pdbx_strand_id
1 'polypeptide(L)'
;MTILRHALDHSERPVFIGMYLLDKDYNFVHSDLLYLRVAKTIEHPTIVMDIVDSHHKRYYYRAINWERTLLVCVKISNGLSEVEQYIEEPSGKFMAQLYRKANFVSL
;
A
#
# COMPACT_ATOMS: atom_id res chain seq x y z
N MET A 1 11.49 -21.00 4.99
CA MET A 1 10.65 -20.39 6.04
C MET A 1 10.43 -18.94 5.66
N THR A 2 9.22 -18.56 5.24
CA THR A 2 8.91 -17.17 4.87
C THR A 2 8.61 -16.41 6.15
N ILE A 3 9.41 -15.38 6.47
CA ILE A 3 9.12 -14.49 7.60
C ILE A 3 8.00 -13.55 7.12
N LEU A 4 6.77 -13.86 7.52
CA LEU A 4 5.62 -13.00 7.26
C LEU A 4 5.71 -11.79 8.19
N ARG A 5 5.99 -10.61 7.64
CA ARG A 5 5.92 -9.36 8.41
C ARG A 5 4.53 -8.76 8.26
N HIS A 6 4.10 -7.99 9.25
CA HIS A 6 2.83 -7.26 9.16
C HIS A 6 3.00 -5.83 9.66
N ALA A 7 2.03 -5.00 9.30
CA ALA A 7 1.78 -3.67 9.83
C ALA A 7 0.31 -3.58 10.21
N LEU A 8 -0.04 -2.73 11.17
CA LEU A 8 -1.44 -2.46 11.52
C LEU A 8 -1.89 -1.19 10.80
N ASP A 9 -3.04 -1.22 10.13
CA ASP A 9 -3.64 0.00 9.58
C ASP A 9 -4.27 0.86 10.69
N HIS A 10 -4.73 2.06 10.32
CA HIS A 10 -5.45 2.99 11.20
C HIS A 10 -6.71 2.39 11.87
N SER A 11 -7.24 1.27 11.36
CA SER A 11 -8.37 0.52 11.92
C SER A 11 -7.93 -0.71 12.72
N GLU A 12 -6.65 -0.79 13.10
CA GLU A 12 -6.01 -1.92 13.80
C GLU A 12 -6.07 -3.25 13.03
N ARG A 13 -6.29 -3.22 11.71
CA ARG A 13 -6.32 -4.44 10.89
C ARG A 13 -4.90 -4.82 10.45
N PRO A 14 -4.53 -6.11 10.57
CA PRO A 14 -3.24 -6.58 10.09
C PRO A 14 -3.18 -6.57 8.56
N VAL A 15 -2.17 -5.91 8.03
CA VAL A 15 -1.77 -5.95 6.63
C VAL A 15 -0.46 -6.73 6.53
N PHE A 16 -0.51 -7.85 5.81
CA PHE A 16 0.64 -8.73 5.61
C PHE A 16 1.53 -8.19 4.50
N ILE A 17 2.83 -8.13 4.78
CA ILE A 17 3.86 -7.62 3.89
C ILE A 17 4.74 -8.82 3.50
N GLY A 18 4.59 -9.29 2.26
CA GLY A 18 5.39 -10.37 1.71
C GLY A 18 6.88 -10.01 1.66
N MET A 19 7.77 -11.00 1.78
CA MET A 19 9.22 -10.82 1.66
C MET A 19 9.68 -10.42 0.24
N TYR A 20 8.84 -10.66 -0.75
CA TYR A 20 9.11 -10.43 -2.16
C TYR A 20 8.11 -9.41 -2.69
N LEU A 21 8.31 -8.15 -2.32
CA LEU A 21 7.50 -7.06 -2.85
C LEU A 21 7.91 -6.78 -4.30
N LEU A 22 6.93 -6.52 -5.14
CA LEU A 22 7.16 -6.05 -6.50
C LEU A 22 7.35 -4.53 -6.47
N ASP A 23 8.43 -4.05 -7.09
CA ASP A 23 8.61 -2.63 -7.36
C ASP A 23 7.67 -2.14 -8.48
N LYS A 24 7.79 -0.86 -8.83
CA LYS A 24 6.99 -0.23 -9.90
C LYS A 24 7.21 -0.87 -11.29
N ASP A 25 8.33 -1.56 -11.48
CA ASP A 25 8.73 -2.23 -12.71
C ASP A 25 8.50 -3.76 -12.64
N TYR A 26 7.74 -4.22 -11.63
CA TYR A 26 7.42 -5.63 -11.36
C TYR A 26 8.63 -6.51 -11.06
N ASN A 27 9.72 -5.93 -10.56
CA ASN A 27 10.87 -6.70 -10.08
C ASN A 27 10.69 -7.03 -8.60
N PHE A 28 11.10 -8.24 -8.21
CA PHE A 28 11.15 -8.61 -6.80
C PHE A 28 12.27 -7.85 -6.08
N VAL A 29 11.92 -7.14 -5.01
CA VAL A 29 12.88 -6.41 -4.17
C VAL A 29 12.83 -6.94 -2.75
N HIS A 30 13.99 -7.33 -2.22
CA HIS A 30 14.18 -7.64 -0.80
C HIS A 30 15.00 -6.54 -0.13
N SER A 31 14.36 -5.71 0.68
CA SER A 31 15.02 -4.61 1.40
C SER A 31 14.31 -4.33 2.72
N ASP A 32 15.04 -4.39 3.84
CA ASP A 32 14.50 -4.02 5.15
C ASP A 32 14.04 -2.56 5.20
N LEU A 33 14.74 -1.68 4.48
CA LEU A 33 14.35 -0.27 4.34
C LEU A 33 13.06 -0.10 3.54
N LEU A 34 12.81 -0.97 2.56
CA LEU A 34 11.55 -0.99 1.84
C LEU A 34 10.41 -1.43 2.75
N TYR A 35 10.60 -2.52 3.50
CA TYR A 35 9.63 -2.97 4.50
C TYR A 35 9.26 -1.85 5.46
N LEU A 36 10.25 -1.17 6.05
CA LEU A 36 10.00 -0.08 7.01
C LEU A 36 9.20 1.08 6.38
N ARG A 37 9.44 1.41 5.11
CA ARG A 37 8.71 2.47 4.40
C ARG A 37 7.27 2.07 4.08
N VAL A 38 7.07 0.81 3.67
CA VAL A 38 5.74 0.24 3.40
C VAL A 38 4.93 0.16 4.70
N ALA A 39 5.50 -0.42 5.76
CA ALA A 39 4.87 -0.53 7.07
C ALA A 39 4.47 0.85 7.61
N LYS A 40 5.39 1.82 7.61
CA LYS A 40 5.10 3.21 8.01
C LYS A 40 4.00 3.87 7.18
N THR A 41 3.89 3.54 5.90
CA THR A 41 2.84 4.07 5.03
C THR A 41 1.48 3.47 5.34
N ILE A 42 1.43 2.20 5.74
CA ILE A 42 0.20 1.53 6.19
C ILE A 42 -0.24 2.03 7.56
N GLU A 43 0.70 2.18 8.51
CA GLU A 43 0.43 2.58 9.89
C GLU A 43 0.01 4.05 10.02
N HIS A 44 0.61 4.91 9.19
CA HIS A 44 0.37 6.35 9.23
C HIS A 44 0.19 6.91 7.81
N PRO A 45 -0.90 6.53 7.10
CA PRO A 45 -1.18 7.03 5.78
C PRO A 45 -1.59 8.51 5.83
N THR A 46 -1.33 9.24 4.76
CA THR A 46 -1.92 10.57 4.52
C THR A 46 -3.31 10.43 3.91
N ILE A 47 -3.51 9.44 3.06
CA ILE A 47 -4.79 9.16 2.40
C ILE A 47 -4.97 7.63 2.32
N VAL A 48 -6.18 7.17 2.59
CA VAL A 48 -6.60 5.79 2.33
C VAL A 48 -7.75 5.79 1.32
N MET A 49 -7.60 4.96 0.29
CA MET A 49 -8.53 4.85 -0.83
C MET A 49 -8.94 3.39 -1.02
N ASP A 50 -10.25 3.12 -0.97
CA ASP A 50 -10.82 1.81 -1.26
C ASP A 50 -11.39 1.78 -2.68
N ILE A 51 -10.98 0.79 -3.47
CA ILE A 51 -11.55 0.49 -4.77
C ILE A 51 -12.25 -0.87 -4.65
N VAL A 52 -13.57 -0.82 -4.69
CA VAL A 52 -14.45 -1.99 -4.60
C VAL A 52 -14.91 -2.33 -6.02
N ASP A 53 -14.10 -3.10 -6.74
CA ASP A 53 -14.45 -3.69 -8.03
C ASP A 53 -14.51 -5.24 -7.92
N SER A 54 -14.11 -6.00 -8.95
CA SER A 54 -14.02 -7.46 -8.87
C SER A 54 -12.94 -7.96 -7.91
N HIS A 55 -11.98 -7.11 -7.55
CA HIS A 55 -10.95 -7.37 -6.54
C HIS A 55 -10.91 -6.20 -5.58
N HIS A 56 -11.38 -6.39 -4.35
CA HIS A 56 -11.31 -5.33 -3.34
C HIS A 56 -9.84 -4.96 -3.09
N LYS A 57 -9.48 -3.73 -3.49
CA LYS A 57 -8.14 -3.16 -3.31
C LYS A 57 -8.21 -1.92 -2.42
N ARG A 58 -7.25 -1.81 -1.52
CA ARG A 58 -7.04 -0.65 -0.66
C ARG A 58 -5.68 -0.04 -0.95
N TYR A 59 -5.64 1.26 -1.14
CA TYR A 59 -4.42 2.00 -1.39
C TYR A 59 -4.11 2.91 -0.20
N TYR A 60 -2.89 2.78 0.32
CA TYR A 60 -2.33 3.64 1.36
C TYR A 60 -1.34 4.60 0.72
N TYR A 61 -1.61 5.89 0.79
CA TYR A 61 -0.74 6.92 0.25
C TYR A 61 -0.12 7.73 1.38
N ARG A 62 1.19 7.96 1.32
CA ARG A 62 1.91 8.79 2.29
C ARG A 62 3.01 9.61 1.61
N ALA A 63 3.16 10.87 2.02
CA ALA A 63 4.39 11.62 1.76
C ALA A 63 5.49 11.15 2.74
N ILE A 64 6.58 10.57 2.20
CA ILE A 64 7.75 10.17 3.01
C ILE A 64 8.52 11.41 3.44
N ASN A 65 8.70 12.35 2.51
CA ASN A 65 9.26 13.68 2.74
C ASN A 65 8.67 14.66 1.70
N TRP A 66 9.19 15.88 1.62
CA TRP A 66 8.69 16.92 0.69
C TRP A 66 8.78 16.55 -0.79
N GLU A 67 9.70 15.66 -1.16
CA GLU A 67 9.98 15.30 -2.56
C GLU A 67 9.50 13.89 -2.91
N ARG A 68 9.32 13.02 -1.91
CA ARG A 68 9.07 11.59 -2.09
C ARG A 68 7.74 11.17 -1.51
N THR A 69 6.97 10.47 -2.33
CA THR A 69 5.66 9.92 -1.97
C THR A 69 5.67 8.42 -2.21
N LEU A 70 4.85 7.69 -1.44
CA LEU A 70 4.69 6.26 -1.56
C LEU A 70 3.21 5.93 -1.61
N LEU A 71 2.86 5.05 -2.54
CA LEU A 71 1.56 4.42 -2.60
C LEU A 71 1.73 2.91 -2.42
N VAL A 72 1.00 2.32 -1.49
CA VAL A 72 1.00 0.88 -1.22
C VAL A 72 -0.36 0.33 -1.60
N CYS A 73 -0.40 -0.61 -2.54
CA CYS A 73 -1.58 -1.35 -2.95
C CYS A 73 -1.70 -2.62 -2.12
N VAL A 74 -2.84 -2.78 -1.46
CA VAL A 74 -3.20 -3.92 -0.64
C VAL A 74 -4.41 -4.60 -1.24
N LYS A 75 -4.29 -5.90 -1.49
CA LYS A 75 -5.40 -6.75 -1.91
C LYS A 75 -6.10 -7.29 -0.68
N ILE A 76 -7.43 -7.18 -0.67
CA ILE A 76 -8.27 -7.71 0.41
C ILE A 76 -9.03 -8.92 -0.13
N SER A 77 -8.76 -10.10 0.42
CA SER A 77 -9.42 -11.35 0.04
C SER A 77 -9.67 -12.24 1.25
N ASN A 78 -10.89 -12.75 1.40
CA ASN A 78 -11.28 -13.63 2.51
C ASN A 78 -10.96 -13.06 3.90
N GLY A 79 -11.11 -11.75 4.07
CA GLY A 79 -10.78 -11.05 5.32
C GLY A 79 -9.29 -10.83 5.57
N LEU A 80 -8.40 -11.31 4.69
CA LEU A 80 -6.96 -11.07 4.74
C LEU A 80 -6.59 -9.87 3.87
N SER A 81 -5.66 -9.06 4.36
CA SER A 81 -5.11 -7.90 3.67
C SER A 81 -3.63 -8.13 3.37
N GLU A 82 -3.24 -8.17 2.10
CA GLU A 82 -1.86 -8.46 1.69
C GLU A 82 -1.35 -7.37 0.75
N VAL A 83 -0.12 -6.90 0.97
CA VAL A 83 0.54 -5.95 0.06
C VAL A 83 0.83 -6.66 -1.27
N GLU A 84 0.26 -6.11 -2.34
CA GLU A 84 0.44 -6.61 -3.71
C GLU A 84 1.54 -5.84 -4.43
N GLN A 85 1.61 -4.52 -4.21
CA GLN A 85 2.53 -3.63 -4.90
C GLN A 85 2.81 -2.38 -4.07
N TYR A 86 3.97 -1.75 -4.29
CA TYR A 86 4.20 -0.37 -3.91
C TYR A 86 4.69 0.44 -5.11
N ILE A 87 4.40 1.73 -5.10
CA ILE A 87 4.76 2.67 -6.16
C ILE A 87 5.38 3.89 -5.49
N GLU A 88 6.67 4.09 -5.68
CA GLU A 88 7.34 5.34 -5.34
C GLU A 88 6.96 6.39 -6.39
N GLU A 89 6.62 7.60 -5.93
CA GLU A 89 6.34 8.76 -6.78
C GLU A 89 5.26 8.47 -7.85
N PRO A 90 4.06 7.99 -7.45
CA PRO A 90 3.00 7.69 -8.40
C PRO A 90 2.67 8.92 -9.25
N SER A 91 2.60 8.73 -10.57
CA SER A 91 2.31 9.83 -11.48
C SER A 91 0.97 10.50 -11.16
N GLY A 92 0.88 11.82 -11.37
CA GLY A 92 -0.37 12.56 -11.14
C GLY A 92 -1.55 12.01 -11.96
N LYS A 93 -1.29 11.51 -13.18
CA LYS A 93 -2.33 10.85 -14.01
C LYS A 93 -2.86 9.58 -13.35
N PHE A 94 -1.98 8.75 -12.80
CA PHE A 94 -2.36 7.53 -12.09
C PHE A 94 -3.15 7.85 -10.82
N MET A 95 -2.67 8.80 -10.02
CA MET A 95 -3.39 9.27 -8.82
C MET A 95 -4.78 9.82 -9.17
N ALA A 96 -4.90 10.63 -10.22
CA ALA A 96 -6.19 11.15 -10.69
C ALA A 96 -7.17 10.04 -11.11
N GLN A 97 -6.67 8.94 -11.68
CA GLN A 97 -7.51 7.78 -12.01
C GLN A 97 -7.97 7.04 -10.76
N LEU A 98 -7.11 6.87 -9.76
CA LEU A 98 -7.48 6.27 -8.47
C LEU A 98 -8.55 7.11 -7.78
N TYR A 99 -8.35 8.42 -7.66
CA TYR A 99 -9.31 9.33 -7.00
C TYR A 99 -10.70 9.32 -7.63
N ARG A 100 -10.83 9.07 -8.94
CA ARG A 100 -12.14 8.97 -9.61
C ARG A 100 -12.89 7.68 -9.29
N LYS A 101 -12.17 6.63 -8.90
CA LYS A 101 -12.73 5.29 -8.63
C LYS A 101 -12.82 4.97 -7.14
N ALA A 102 -12.09 5.71 -6.31
CA ALA A 102 -11.93 5.41 -4.91
C ALA A 102 -13.10 5.92 -4.06
N ASN A 103 -13.49 5.09 -3.08
CA ASN A 103 -14.16 5.52 -1.87
C ASN A 103 -13.09 5.92 -0.86
N PHE A 104 -13.18 7.13 -0.31
CA PHE A 104 -12.20 7.61 0.67
C PHE A 104 -12.57 7.12 2.06
N VAL A 105 -11.57 6.64 2.80
CA VAL A 105 -11.73 6.20 4.19
C VAL A 105 -11.29 7.33 5.11
N SER A 106 -12.10 7.63 6.12
CA SER A 106 -11.73 8.56 7.18
C SER A 106 -10.61 7.97 8.04
N LEU A 107 -9.53 8.72 8.21
CA LEU A 107 -8.38 8.37 9.02
C LEU A 107 -8.60 8.68 10.50
#